data_AF-A0A963LRG4-F1
#
_entry.id   AF-A0A963LRG4-F1
#
_cell.length_a   1.000
_cell.length_b   1.000
_cell.length_c   1.000
_cell.angle_alpha   90.00
_cell.angle_beta   90.00
_cell.angle_gamma   90.00
#
_symmetry.space_group_name_H-M   'P 1'
#
loop_
_entity.id
_entity.type
_entity.pdbx_description
1 polymer ?
#
loop_
_entity_poly.entity_id
_entity_poly.type
_entity_poly.pdbx_seq_one_letter_code
_entity_poly.pdbx_strand_id
1 'polypeptide(L)'
;ALDVTIQAQILDLMRKLQADNGMSVMLITHDLGVIAEMSDRVAVMYAGKVVETGAALDIFDRPAHPYTRGLLASRPRIDAGAQWLSTIEGTVPALGQMPPGCSFAPRCPLAQPACGVVPLLREVGAGHQAACITPFAPQPQPVPEKEAAAP
;
A
#
# COMPACT_ATOMS: atom_id res chain seq x y z
N ALA A 1 12.97 -8.92 15.26
CA ALA A 1 13.10 -7.60 14.63
C ALA A 1 14.58 -7.33 14.40
N LEU A 2 14.95 -6.80 13.24
CA LEU A 2 16.32 -6.40 12.93
C LEU A 2 16.51 -4.96 13.42
N ASP A 3 17.72 -4.60 13.86
CA ASP A 3 18.03 -3.22 14.25
C ASP A 3 17.91 -2.28 13.03
N VAL A 4 17.37 -1.07 13.22
CA VAL A 4 17.08 -0.11 12.14
C VAL A 4 18.36 0.27 11.36
N THR A 5 19.51 0.34 12.04
CA THR A 5 20.79 0.67 11.38
C THR A 5 21.31 -0.49 10.54
N ILE A 6 21.13 -1.73 11.01
CA ILE A 6 21.52 -2.93 10.25
C ILE A 6 20.58 -3.14 9.06
N GLN A 7 19.28 -2.87 9.23
CA GLN A 7 18.32 -2.93 8.14
C GLN A 7 18.71 -1.99 7.00
N ALA A 8 19.04 -0.73 7.29
CA ALA A 8 19.49 0.23 6.27
C ALA A 8 20.74 -0.28 5.53
N GLN A 9 21.74 -0.81 6.24
CA GLN A 9 22.95 -1.36 5.62
C GLN A 9 22.66 -2.55 4.70
N ILE A 10 21.73 -3.43 5.08
CA ILE A 10 21.33 -4.56 4.23
C ILE A 10 20.61 -4.06 2.98
N LEU A 11 19.71 -3.09 3.11
CA LEU A 11 18.99 -2.51 1.96
C LEU A 11 19.94 -1.82 0.98
N ASP A 12 20.92 -1.07 1.49
CA ASP A 12 21.97 -0.45 0.67
C ASP A 12 22.80 -1.48 -0.07
N LEU A 13 23.20 -2.56 0.62
CA LEU A 13 23.93 -3.65 0.00
C LEU A 13 23.09 -4.31 -1.11
N MET A 14 21.80 -4.56 -0.86
CA MET A 14 20.89 -5.12 -1.86
C MET A 14 20.77 -4.22 -3.09
N ARG A 15 20.62 -2.90 -2.93
CA ARG A 15 20.59 -1.94 -4.05
C ARG A 15 21.88 -1.96 -4.85
N LYS A 16 23.03 -1.97 -4.15
CA LYS A 16 24.33 -2.05 -4.82
C LYS A 16 24.47 -3.33 -5.64
N LEU A 17 24.09 -4.48 -5.07
CA LEU A 17 24.12 -5.76 -5.78
C LEU A 17 23.15 -5.79 -6.97
N GLN A 18 21.98 -5.16 -6.84
CA GLN A 18 21.03 -5.01 -7.93
C GLN A 18 21.67 -4.26 -9.11
N ALA A 19 22.27 -3.11 -8.84
CA ALA A 19 22.90 -2.25 -9.84
C ALA A 19 24.13 -2.90 -10.48
N ASP A 20 25.03 -3.46 -9.66
CA ASP A 20 26.30 -4.05 -10.11
C ASP A 20 26.08 -5.28 -11.02
N ASN A 21 24.98 -6.01 -10.82
CA ASN A 21 24.69 -7.25 -11.56
C ASN A 21 23.53 -7.13 -12.56
N GLY A 22 22.85 -5.99 -12.64
CA GLY A 22 21.67 -5.80 -13.50
C GLY A 22 20.51 -6.77 -13.19
N MET A 23 20.34 -7.17 -11.93
CA MET A 23 19.33 -8.15 -11.52
C MET A 23 18.00 -7.49 -11.13
N SER A 24 16.92 -8.27 -11.14
CA SER A 24 15.63 -7.86 -10.56
C SER A 24 15.51 -8.37 -9.12
N VAL A 25 14.93 -7.55 -8.24
CA VAL A 25 14.69 -7.88 -6.83
C VAL A 25 13.19 -7.86 -6.57
N MET A 26 12.66 -8.95 -5.99
CA MET A 26 11.29 -9.01 -5.48
C MET A 26 11.34 -9.04 -3.96
N LEU A 27 10.87 -7.96 -3.33
CA LEU A 27 10.82 -7.83 -1.88
C LEU A 27 9.39 -8.10 -1.38
N ILE A 28 9.29 -8.87 -0.29
CA ILE A 28 8.04 -9.09 0.43
C ILE A 28 8.20 -8.49 1.83
N THR A 29 7.48 -7.42 2.12
CA THR A 29 7.52 -6.76 3.42
C THR A 29 6.18 -6.12 3.75
N HIS A 30 5.95 -5.89 5.05
CA HIS A 30 4.84 -5.09 5.55
C HIS A 30 5.27 -3.64 5.88
N ASP A 31 6.56 -3.35 5.79
CA ASP A 31 7.13 -2.04 6.10
C ASP A 31 7.02 -1.13 4.88
N LEU A 32 6.10 -0.17 4.96
CA LEU A 32 5.85 0.82 3.92
C LEU A 32 7.02 1.81 3.74
N GLY A 33 7.89 2.00 4.75
CA GLY A 33 9.12 2.78 4.62
C GLY A 33 10.12 2.10 3.69
N VAL A 34 10.35 0.80 3.90
CA VAL A 34 11.22 0.00 3.03
C VAL A 34 10.67 -0.06 1.61
N ILE A 35 9.36 -0.22 1.45
CA ILE A 35 8.73 -0.24 0.12
C ILE A 35 8.97 1.09 -0.62
N ALA A 36 8.78 2.23 0.07
CA ALA A 36 8.99 3.55 -0.52
C ALA A 36 10.44 3.80 -0.94
N GLU A 37 11.41 3.15 -0.28
CA GLU A 37 12.83 3.32 -0.55
C GLU A 37 13.39 2.36 -1.62
N MET A 38 12.87 1.14 -1.70
CA MET A 38 13.48 0.04 -2.47
C MET A 38 12.73 -0.35 -3.74
N SER A 39 11.45 0.01 -3.89
CA SER A 39 10.58 -0.58 -4.90
C SER A 39 10.26 0.38 -6.03
N ASP A 40 10.45 -0.04 -7.28
CA ASP A 40 9.94 0.70 -8.46
C ASP A 40 8.43 0.49 -8.62
N ARG A 41 7.98 -0.73 -8.35
CA ARG A 41 6.58 -1.16 -8.45
C ARG A 41 6.15 -1.89 -7.19
N VAL A 42 4.86 -1.74 -6.85
CA VAL A 42 4.29 -2.34 -5.65
C VAL A 42 3.06 -3.17 -6.01
N ALA A 43 2.89 -4.30 -5.32
CA ALA A 43 1.67 -5.08 -5.32
C ALA A 43 1.18 -5.21 -3.87
N VAL A 44 0.02 -4.62 -3.60
CA VAL A 44 -0.63 -4.67 -2.28
C VAL A 44 -1.51 -5.90 -2.25
N MET A 45 -1.37 -6.71 -1.20
CA MET A 45 -2.13 -7.95 -1.02
C MET A 45 -3.02 -7.88 0.22
N TYR A 46 -4.21 -8.47 0.13
CA TYR A 46 -5.09 -8.71 1.27
C TYR A 46 -5.69 -10.11 1.21
N ALA A 47 -5.54 -10.88 2.30
CA ALA A 47 -6.01 -12.26 2.40
C ALA A 47 -5.59 -13.14 1.20
N GLY A 48 -4.32 -13.06 0.81
CA GLY A 48 -3.74 -13.83 -0.29
C GLY A 48 -4.09 -13.35 -1.71
N LYS A 49 -4.83 -12.26 -1.86
CA LYS A 49 -5.20 -11.69 -3.17
C LYS A 49 -4.49 -10.37 -3.41
N VAL A 50 -3.99 -10.12 -4.62
CA VAL A 50 -3.52 -8.79 -5.03
C VAL A 50 -4.74 -7.89 -5.17
N VAL A 51 -4.78 -6.83 -4.38
CA VAL A 51 -5.90 -5.87 -4.37
C VAL A 51 -5.55 -4.57 -5.09
N GLU A 52 -4.25 -4.27 -5.24
CA GLU A 52 -3.80 -3.08 -5.96
C GLU A 52 -2.35 -3.27 -6.45
N THR A 53 -2.01 -2.73 -7.61
CA THR A 53 -0.63 -2.70 -8.11
C THR A 53 -0.37 -1.47 -8.98
N GLY A 54 0.83 -0.91 -8.90
CA GLY A 54 1.22 0.28 -9.65
C GLY A 54 2.69 0.62 -9.46
N ALA A 55 3.12 1.77 -10.01
CA ALA A 55 4.38 2.38 -9.59
C ALA A 55 4.32 2.69 -8.10
N ALA A 56 5.46 2.62 -7.40
CA ALA A 56 5.48 2.88 -5.96
C ALA A 56 4.87 4.26 -5.64
N LEU A 57 5.30 5.31 -6.36
CA LEU A 57 4.78 6.66 -6.22
C LEU A 57 3.25 6.72 -6.31
N ASP A 58 2.66 6.01 -7.27
CA ASP A 58 1.20 6.02 -7.47
C ASP A 58 0.45 5.34 -6.34
N ILE A 59 1.02 4.27 -5.80
CA ILE A 59 0.44 3.56 -4.66
C ILE A 59 0.46 4.44 -3.41
N PHE A 60 1.53 5.22 -3.18
CA PHE A 60 1.63 6.13 -2.04
C PHE A 60 0.77 7.38 -2.21
N ASP A 61 0.79 7.99 -3.39
CA ASP A 61 0.18 9.31 -3.61
C ASP A 61 -1.28 9.22 -4.01
N ARG A 62 -1.68 8.21 -4.78
CA ARG A 62 -3.03 8.07 -5.34
C ARG A 62 -3.61 6.66 -5.17
N PRO A 63 -3.57 6.07 -3.95
CA PRO A 63 -4.11 4.74 -3.69
C PRO A 63 -5.60 4.65 -4.03
N ALA A 64 -5.96 3.69 -4.86
CA ALA A 64 -7.29 3.50 -5.40
C ALA A 64 -8.13 2.51 -4.58
N HIS A 65 -7.53 1.45 -4.02
CA HIS A 65 -8.27 0.46 -3.25
C HIS A 65 -8.49 0.95 -1.81
N PRO A 66 -9.72 0.80 -1.23
CA PRO A 66 -10.01 1.28 0.12
C PRO A 66 -9.09 0.70 1.21
N TYR A 67 -8.66 -0.55 1.04
CA TYR A 67 -7.65 -1.17 1.91
C TYR A 67 -6.30 -0.43 1.87
N THR A 68 -5.77 -0.15 0.68
CA THR A 68 -4.47 0.53 0.51
C THR A 68 -4.52 1.94 1.09
N ARG A 69 -5.64 2.66 0.90
CA ARG A 69 -5.87 3.96 1.54
C ARG A 69 -5.84 3.86 3.07
N GLY A 70 -6.55 2.88 3.63
CA GLY A 70 -6.55 2.62 5.07
C GLY A 70 -5.13 2.32 5.58
N LEU A 71 -4.38 1.47 4.89
CA LEU A 71 -3.00 1.12 5.25
C LEU A 71 -2.10 2.35 5.33
N LEU A 72 -2.16 3.23 4.32
CA LEU A 72 -1.34 4.43 4.27
C LEU A 72 -1.77 5.46 5.33
N ALA A 73 -3.06 5.58 5.60
CA ALA A 73 -3.60 6.46 6.63
C ALA A 73 -3.30 5.97 8.07
N SER A 74 -3.03 4.69 8.27
CA SER A 74 -2.62 4.13 9.57
C SER A 74 -1.15 4.36 9.91
N ARG A 75 -0.36 5.03 9.04
CA ARG A 75 1.05 5.29 9.31
C ARG A 75 1.25 6.54 10.17
N PRO A 76 2.13 6.48 11.20
CA PRO A 76 2.62 7.66 11.89
C PRO A 76 3.28 8.60 10.89
N ARG A 77 2.82 9.84 10.90
CA ARG A 77 3.41 10.95 10.16
C ARG A 77 4.28 11.74 11.12
N ILE A 78 5.52 12.01 10.73
CA ILE A 78 6.48 12.77 11.56
C ILE A 78 6.06 14.24 11.66
N ASP A 79 5.33 14.74 10.66
CA ASP A 79 4.88 16.12 10.51
C ASP A 79 3.44 16.36 10.98
N ALA A 80 2.65 15.30 11.18
CA ALA A 80 1.38 15.40 11.88
C ALA A 80 1.70 15.46 13.38
N GLY A 81 1.20 16.46 14.11
CA GLY A 81 1.30 16.49 15.57
C GLY A 81 0.64 15.28 16.24
N ALA A 82 0.28 15.36 17.52
CA ALA A 82 -0.46 14.29 18.20
C ALA A 82 -1.91 14.14 17.66
N GLN A 83 -2.06 13.67 16.42
CA GLN A 83 -3.31 13.29 15.80
C GLN A 83 -3.52 11.79 15.97
N TRP A 84 -4.78 11.39 16.18
CA TRP A 84 -5.15 9.99 16.28
C TRP A 84 -4.96 9.29 14.93
N LEU A 85 -4.22 8.19 14.95
CA LEU A 85 -4.04 7.34 13.78
C LEU A 85 -5.37 6.68 13.43
N SER A 86 -5.79 6.81 12.17
CA SER A 86 -6.95 6.06 11.68
C SER A 86 -6.59 4.59 11.53
N THR A 87 -7.33 3.70 12.20
CA THR A 87 -7.18 2.25 12.10
C THR A 87 -8.18 1.66 11.11
N ILE A 88 -7.79 0.57 10.43
CA ILE A 88 -8.75 -0.23 9.66
C ILE A 88 -9.55 -1.08 10.65
N GLU A 89 -10.80 -0.71 10.86
CA GLU A 89 -11.72 -1.37 11.78
C GLU A 89 -11.92 -2.87 11.49
N GLY A 90 -12.29 -3.60 12.54
CA GLY A 90 -12.56 -5.03 12.49
C GLY A 90 -11.33 -5.93 12.38
N THR A 91 -11.56 -7.24 12.38
CA THR A 91 -10.52 -8.27 12.31
C THR A 91 -10.49 -8.94 10.95
N VAL A 92 -9.31 -9.41 10.52
CA VAL A 92 -9.19 -10.21 9.30
C VAL A 92 -9.90 -11.56 9.54
N PRO A 93 -10.88 -11.95 8.71
CA PRO A 93 -11.50 -13.27 8.82
C PRO A 93 -10.47 -14.39 8.71
N ALA A 94 -10.72 -15.51 9.38
CA ALA A 94 -9.90 -16.71 9.20
C ALA A 94 -9.96 -17.20 7.74
N LEU A 95 -8.87 -17.77 7.22
CA LEU A 95 -8.79 -18.21 5.82
C LEU A 95 -9.94 -19.16 5.42
N GLY A 96 -10.39 -20.04 6.32
CA GLY A 96 -11.52 -20.95 6.09
C GLY A 96 -12.91 -20.30 6.21
N GLN A 97 -12.99 -19.05 6.65
CA GLN A 97 -14.22 -18.28 6.86
C GLN A 97 -14.25 -17.01 5.97
N MET A 98 -13.48 -17.02 4.89
CA MET A 98 -13.40 -15.87 3.99
C MET A 98 -14.77 -15.63 3.33
N PRO A 99 -15.26 -14.38 3.29
CA PRO A 99 -16.53 -14.08 2.64
C PRO A 99 -16.45 -14.39 1.14
N PRO A 100 -17.58 -14.77 0.51
CA PRO A 100 -17.66 -14.80 -0.94
C PRO A 100 -17.42 -13.38 -1.50
N GLY A 101 -16.81 -13.31 -2.68
CA GLY A 101 -16.55 -12.04 -3.35
C GLY A 101 -15.28 -11.31 -2.91
N CYS A 102 -15.41 -10.00 -2.69
CA CYS A 102 -14.30 -9.16 -2.23
C CYS A 102 -13.88 -9.54 -0.79
N SER A 103 -12.64 -9.99 -0.62
CA SER A 103 -12.11 -10.41 0.68
C SER A 103 -12.09 -9.28 1.71
N PHE A 104 -11.98 -8.02 1.27
CA PHE A 104 -11.96 -6.85 2.15
C PHE A 104 -13.36 -6.31 2.49
N ALA A 105 -14.43 -6.80 1.87
CA ALA A 105 -15.79 -6.27 2.06
C ALA A 105 -16.23 -6.14 3.54
N PRO A 106 -15.95 -7.10 4.46
CA PRO A 106 -16.39 -6.98 5.86
C PRO A 106 -15.76 -5.82 6.64
N ARG A 107 -14.64 -5.26 6.15
CA ARG A 107 -13.89 -4.17 6.78
C ARG A 107 -13.85 -2.92 5.91
N CYS A 108 -14.48 -2.97 4.73
CA CYS A 108 -14.46 -1.88 3.78
C CYS A 108 -15.52 -0.85 4.18
N PRO A 109 -15.16 0.43 4.41
CA PRO A 109 -16.15 1.48 4.70
C PRO A 109 -17.05 1.79 3.50
N LEU A 110 -16.67 1.32 2.30
CA LEU A 110 -17.43 1.47 1.04
C LEU A 110 -18.10 0.16 0.60
N ALA A 111 -18.25 -0.81 1.49
CA ALA A 111 -18.88 -2.09 1.15
C ALA A 111 -20.31 -1.88 0.63
N GLN A 112 -20.62 -2.52 -0.50
CA GLN A 112 -21.93 -2.46 -1.14
C GLN A 112 -22.34 -3.86 -1.65
N PRO A 113 -23.62 -4.11 -1.97
CA PRO A 113 -24.08 -5.43 -2.39
C PRO A 113 -23.29 -6.03 -3.56
N ALA A 114 -22.83 -5.19 -4.51
CA ALA A 114 -22.01 -5.65 -5.64
C ALA A 114 -20.70 -6.32 -5.20
N CYS A 115 -20.16 -6.01 -4.02
CA CYS A 115 -18.93 -6.60 -3.47
C CYS A 115 -19.03 -8.11 -3.19
N GLY A 116 -20.23 -8.71 -3.29
CA GLY A 116 -20.41 -10.16 -3.25
C GLY A 116 -19.76 -10.91 -4.42
N VAL A 117 -19.30 -10.21 -5.46
CA VAL A 117 -18.51 -10.77 -6.57
C VAL A 117 -17.02 -10.48 -6.36
N VAL A 118 -16.15 -11.42 -6.76
CA VAL A 118 -14.69 -11.23 -6.68
C VAL A 118 -14.29 -10.17 -7.71
N PRO A 119 -13.77 -9.00 -7.30
CA PRO A 119 -13.34 -7.99 -8.24
C PRO A 119 -12.06 -8.46 -8.96
N LEU A 120 -11.98 -8.18 -10.27
CA LEU A 120 -10.78 -8.35 -11.06
C LEU A 120 -9.90 -7.12 -10.94
N LEU A 121 -8.58 -7.29 -11.09
CA LEU A 121 -7.67 -6.16 -11.31
C LEU A 121 -8.06 -5.44 -12.60
N ARG A 122 -8.42 -4.17 -12.48
CA ARG A 122 -8.75 -3.28 -13.59
C ARG A 122 -7.89 -2.03 -13.52
N GLU A 123 -7.55 -1.47 -14.68
CA GLU A 123 -6.86 -0.19 -14.70
C GLU A 123 -7.70 0.92 -14.06
N VAL A 124 -7.06 1.65 -13.16
CA VAL A 124 -7.57 2.87 -12.51
C VAL A 124 -6.75 4.10 -12.94
N GLY A 125 -5.59 3.87 -13.56
CA GLY A 125 -4.71 4.84 -14.19
C GLY A 125 -3.65 4.12 -15.03
N ALA A 126 -2.84 4.86 -15.78
CA ALA A 126 -1.80 4.26 -16.62
C ALA A 126 -0.83 3.39 -15.79
N GLY A 127 -0.82 2.07 -16.02
CA GLY A 127 0.03 1.14 -15.27
C GLY A 127 -0.38 0.90 -13.81
N HIS A 128 -1.53 1.42 -13.40
CA HIS A 128 -2.07 1.31 -12.03
C HIS A 128 -3.39 0.57 -12.07
N GLN A 129 -3.47 -0.55 -11.33
CA GLN A 129 -4.62 -1.44 -11.31
C GLN A 129 -5.12 -1.66 -9.88
N ALA A 130 -6.45 -1.77 -9.73
CA ALA A 130 -7.08 -2.12 -8.46
C ALA A 130 -8.17 -3.19 -8.66
N ALA A 131 -8.24 -4.13 -7.72
CA ALA A 131 -9.31 -5.12 -7.66
C ALA A 131 -10.45 -4.57 -6.78
N CYS A 132 -11.17 -3.58 -7.30
CA CYS A 132 -12.30 -2.94 -6.63
C CYS A 132 -13.45 -2.69 -7.61
N ILE A 133 -14.68 -2.75 -7.12
CA ILE A 133 -15.88 -2.43 -7.94
C ILE A 133 -16.07 -0.91 -8.03
N THR A 134 -15.76 -0.22 -6.94
CA THR A 134 -15.85 1.24 -6.79
C THR A 134 -14.52 1.76 -6.25
N PRO A 135 -13.42 1.66 -7.03
CA PRO A 135 -12.14 2.23 -6.63
C PRO A 135 -12.28 3.75 -6.47
N PHE A 136 -11.46 4.34 -5.61
CA PHE A 136 -11.31 5.79 -5.63
C PHE A 136 -10.70 6.22 -6.95
N ALA A 137 -11.21 7.31 -7.51
CA ALA A 137 -10.50 7.98 -8.59
C ALA A 137 -9.09 8.34 -8.08
N PRO A 138 -8.03 8.14 -8.87
CA PRO A 138 -6.69 8.55 -8.49
C PRO A 138 -6.67 10.07 -8.34
N GLN A 139 -6.89 10.53 -7.12
CA GLN A 139 -6.69 11.90 -6.70
C GLN A 139 -5.41 11.89 -5.87
N PRO A 140 -4.49 12.85 -6.09
CA PRO A 140 -3.36 13.01 -5.18
C PRO A 140 -3.92 13.15 -3.76
N GLN A 141 -3.47 12.30 -2.84
CA GLN A 141 -3.62 12.58 -1.44
C GLN A 141 -2.91 13.92 -1.18
N PRO A 142 -3.51 14.84 -0.42
CA PRO A 142 -2.84 16.09 -0.10
C PRO A 142 -1.54 15.79 0.66
N VAL A 143 -0.42 15.90 -0.05
CA VAL A 143 0.90 16.10 0.56
C VAL A 143 0.92 17.57 0.98
N PRO A 144 1.00 17.91 2.28
CA PRO A 144 1.15 19.31 2.64
C PRO A 144 2.50 19.81 2.11
N GLU A 145 2.47 21.04 1.60
CA GLU A 145 3.61 21.71 0.97
C GLU A 145 4.82 21.67 1.90
N LYS A 146 5.99 21.32 1.34
CA LYS A 146 7.28 21.51 2.01
C LYS A 146 7.39 22.97 2.43
N GLU A 147 7.25 23.25 3.73
CA GLU A 147 7.63 24.55 4.27
C GLU A 147 9.15 24.66 4.13
N ALA A 148 9.57 25.61 3.30
CA ALA A 148 10.96 25.87 2.98
C ALA A 148 11.75 26.08 4.28
N ALA A 149 12.69 25.18 4.54
CA ALA A 149 13.73 25.43 5.51
C ALA A 149 14.51 26.68 5.06
N ALA A 150 14.45 27.73 5.87
CA ALA A 150 15.29 28.91 5.74
C ALA A 150 15.54 29.50 7.13
N PRO A 151 16.72 30.09 7.35
CA PRO A 151 18.07 29.59 7.13
C PRO A 151 18.70 29.00 8.41
#